data_AF-A0A9E4ADQ0-F1
#
_entry.id   AF-A0A9E4ADQ0-F1
#
_cell.length_a   1.000
_cell.length_b   1.000
_cell.length_c   1.000
_cell.angle_alpha   90.00
_cell.angle_beta   90.00
_cell.angle_gamma   90.00
#
_symmetry.space_group_name_H-M   'P 1'
#
loop_
_entity.id
_entity.type
_entity.pdbx_description
1 polymer ?
#
loop_
_entity_poly.entity_id
_entity_poly.type
_entity_poly.pdbx_seq_one_letter_code
_entity_poly.pdbx_strand_id
1 'polypeptide(L)'
;MTFSVQRAASRPPRVVRTLEIFEAARLPLFAVLDGISRADLDWSPTAGVRGIGKICRHLYRVDIWFLRRLGVEPVTDKDGPEPAELIAERMRVIQLQIIHEVERCATDADLMIERTSLLDDTAGARLGPAVLHIAQHYMYHLAQITYLRRIRDPQWKAPLDEWEAATHLIEDGVLE
;
A
#
# COMPACT_ATOMS: atom_id res chain seq x y z
N MET A 1 -25.00 -6.39 -44.17
CA MET A 1 -23.89 -6.36 -43.19
C MET A 1 -24.33 -5.52 -42.00
N THR A 2 -24.72 -6.17 -40.91
CA THR A 2 -25.10 -5.51 -39.65
C THR A 2 -23.85 -5.40 -38.79
N PHE A 3 -23.37 -4.17 -38.57
CA PHE A 3 -22.32 -3.91 -37.59
C PHE A 3 -22.95 -4.05 -36.19
N SER A 4 -22.60 -5.14 -35.51
CA SER A 4 -22.88 -5.29 -34.08
C SER A 4 -22.01 -4.29 -33.32
N VAL A 5 -22.61 -3.20 -32.85
CA VAL A 5 -21.99 -2.30 -31.89
C VAL A 5 -21.83 -3.10 -30.59
N GLN A 6 -20.63 -3.61 -30.32
CA GLN A 6 -20.26 -4.06 -28.99
C GLN A 6 -20.47 -2.87 -28.05
N ARG A 7 -21.47 -2.96 -27.17
CA ARG A 7 -21.60 -2.02 -26.06
C ARG A 7 -20.32 -2.14 -25.25
N ALA A 8 -19.51 -1.08 -25.22
CA ALA A 8 -18.44 -0.96 -24.25
C ALA A 8 -19.07 -1.18 -22.87
N ALA A 9 -18.60 -2.18 -22.12
CA ALA A 9 -18.99 -2.35 -20.74
C ALA A 9 -18.71 -1.02 -20.03
N SER A 10 -19.70 -0.49 -19.30
CA SER A 10 -19.51 0.73 -18.52
C SER A 10 -18.36 0.50 -17.55
N ARG A 11 -17.33 1.34 -17.64
CA ARG A 11 -16.14 1.24 -16.77
C ARG A 11 -16.54 1.29 -15.29
N PRO A 12 -15.84 0.57 -14.41
CA PRO A 12 -16.08 0.67 -12.98
C PRO A 12 -15.77 2.10 -12.46
N PRO A 13 -16.48 2.58 -11.42
CA PRO A 13 -16.17 3.86 -10.78
C PRO A 13 -14.72 3.92 -10.29
N ARG A 14 -14.09 5.11 -10.30
CA ARG A 14 -12.71 5.31 -9.82
C ARG A 14 -12.53 4.93 -8.35
N VAL A 15 -13.58 5.07 -7.53
CA VAL A 15 -13.58 4.58 -6.13
C VAL A 15 -13.30 3.08 -6.08
N VAL A 16 -14.04 2.29 -6.85
CA VAL A 16 -13.87 0.82 -6.93
C VAL A 16 -12.47 0.48 -7.39
N ARG A 17 -12.00 1.13 -8.47
CA ARG A 17 -10.66 0.89 -9.01
C ARG A 17 -9.54 1.24 -8.03
N THR A 18 -9.70 2.34 -7.28
CA THR A 18 -8.72 2.77 -6.27
C THR A 18 -8.61 1.73 -5.15
N LEU A 19 -9.74 1.17 -4.71
CA LEU A 19 -9.76 0.06 -3.74
C LEU A 19 -9.09 -1.19 -4.32
N GLU A 20 -9.46 -1.60 -5.53
CA GLU A 20 -8.89 -2.78 -6.20
C GLU A 20 -7.36 -2.69 -6.32
N ILE A 21 -6.84 -1.55 -6.76
CA ILE A 21 -5.39 -1.31 -6.87
C ILE A 21 -4.72 -1.35 -5.49
N PHE A 22 -5.30 -0.68 -4.49
CA PHE A 22 -4.73 -0.63 -3.15
C PHE A 22 -4.70 -2.01 -2.48
N GLU A 23 -5.80 -2.75 -2.59
CA GLU A 23 -5.92 -4.13 -2.10
C GLU A 23 -4.90 -5.05 -2.77
N ALA A 24 -4.82 -5.02 -4.10
CA ALA A 24 -3.86 -5.84 -4.83
C ALA A 24 -2.41 -5.52 -4.42
N ALA A 25 -2.06 -4.26 -4.25
CA ALA A 25 -0.71 -3.85 -3.87
C ALA A 25 -0.32 -4.24 -2.43
N ARG A 26 -1.27 -4.26 -1.49
CA ARG A 26 -0.95 -4.55 -0.08
C ARG A 26 -0.89 -6.05 0.23
N LEU A 27 -1.64 -6.89 -0.48
CA LEU A 27 -1.73 -8.33 -0.20
C LEU A 27 -0.35 -9.03 -0.17
N PRO A 28 0.53 -8.86 -1.18
CA PRO A 28 1.81 -9.54 -1.16
C PRO A 28 2.78 -9.05 -0.06
N LEU A 29 2.57 -7.86 0.54
CA LEU A 29 3.36 -7.43 1.70
C LEU A 29 3.17 -8.37 2.89
N PHE A 30 1.94 -8.84 3.13
CA PHE A 30 1.65 -9.75 4.23
C PHE A 30 2.21 -11.16 3.98
N ALA A 31 2.28 -11.59 2.71
CA ALA A 31 2.92 -12.85 2.35
C ALA A 31 4.41 -12.87 2.69
N VAL A 32 5.11 -11.72 2.65
CA VAL A 32 6.53 -11.68 3.06
C VAL A 32 6.73 -11.63 4.57
N LEU A 33 5.78 -11.04 5.29
CA LEU A 33 5.80 -11.00 6.76
C LEU A 33 5.38 -12.33 7.38
N ASP A 34 4.63 -13.16 6.66
CA ASP A 34 4.26 -14.47 7.16
C ASP A 34 5.50 -15.36 7.36
N GLY A 35 5.63 -15.94 8.55
CA GLY A 35 6.77 -16.78 8.92
C GLY A 35 8.16 -16.10 8.88
N ILE A 36 8.25 -14.76 8.88
CA ILE A 36 9.56 -14.09 9.03
C ILE A 36 10.07 -14.18 10.46
N SER A 37 11.32 -14.61 10.63
CA SER A 37 11.92 -14.66 11.96
C SER A 37 12.24 -13.25 12.47
N ARG A 38 12.23 -13.06 13.80
CA ARG A 38 12.68 -11.79 14.38
C ARG A 38 14.13 -11.45 14.03
N ALA A 39 14.99 -12.47 13.93
CA ALA A 39 16.38 -12.28 13.51
C ALA A 39 16.48 -11.67 12.11
N ASP A 40 15.60 -12.04 11.18
CA ASP A 40 15.59 -11.49 9.82
C ASP A 40 15.00 -10.07 9.76
N LEU A 41 14.06 -9.74 10.65
CA LEU A 41 13.54 -8.38 10.77
C LEU A 41 14.56 -7.40 11.35
N ASP A 42 15.35 -7.86 12.31
CA ASP A 42 16.39 -7.06 12.95
C ASP A 42 17.69 -7.02 12.11
N TRP A 43 17.85 -7.94 11.18
CA TRP A 43 18.99 -7.98 10.26
C TRP A 43 19.00 -6.78 9.29
N SER A 44 20.19 -6.34 8.93
CA SER A 44 20.43 -5.35 7.86
C SER A 44 21.65 -5.80 7.04
N PRO A 45 21.68 -5.60 5.71
CA PRO A 45 22.80 -6.06 4.86
C PRO A 45 24.15 -5.49 5.24
N THR A 46 24.17 -4.22 5.62
CA THR A 46 25.35 -3.50 6.08
C THR A 46 24.93 -2.29 6.93
N ALA A 47 25.88 -1.68 7.62
CA ALA A 47 25.65 -0.48 8.42
C ALA A 47 25.04 0.65 7.56
N GLY A 48 24.02 1.32 8.09
CA GLY A 48 23.33 2.41 7.40
C GLY A 48 22.29 1.98 6.36
N VAL A 49 22.25 0.72 5.94
CA VAL A 49 21.26 0.21 4.98
C VAL A 49 20.01 -0.30 5.72
N ARG A 50 18.82 -0.06 5.14
CA ARG A 50 17.55 -0.56 5.69
C ARG A 50 17.42 -2.06 5.40
N GLY A 51 17.29 -2.88 6.44
CA GLY A 51 16.80 -4.25 6.32
C GLY A 51 15.27 -4.33 6.28
N ILE A 52 14.73 -5.56 6.24
CA ILE A 52 13.29 -5.81 6.04
C ILE A 52 12.45 -5.12 7.12
N GLY A 53 12.76 -5.31 8.41
CA GLY A 53 11.99 -4.69 9.48
C GLY A 53 12.00 -3.16 9.45
N LYS A 54 13.11 -2.54 9.03
CA LYS A 54 13.17 -1.07 8.85
C LYS A 54 12.30 -0.60 7.67
N ILE A 55 12.22 -1.38 6.60
CA ILE A 55 11.35 -1.06 5.45
C ILE A 55 9.87 -1.19 5.86
N CYS A 56 9.48 -2.28 6.53
CA CYS A 56 8.10 -2.45 6.98
C CYS A 56 7.65 -1.32 7.94
N ARG A 57 8.54 -0.89 8.84
CA ARG A 57 8.27 0.29 9.68
C ARG A 57 8.17 1.59 8.88
N HIS A 58 9.02 1.76 7.88
CA HIS A 58 8.93 2.91 6.97
C HIS A 58 7.59 2.93 6.23
N LEU A 59 7.06 1.79 5.79
CA LEU A 59 5.77 1.70 5.11
C LEU A 59 4.63 2.24 5.98
N TYR A 60 4.38 1.68 7.16
CA TYR A 60 3.25 2.16 7.99
C TYR A 60 3.43 3.60 8.47
N ARG A 61 4.67 4.08 8.61
CA ARG A 61 4.94 5.49 8.94
C ARG A 61 4.56 6.44 7.81
N VAL A 62 4.82 6.04 6.56
CA VAL A 62 4.39 6.80 5.38
C VAL A 62 2.86 6.80 5.30
N ASP A 63 2.21 5.67 5.61
CA ASP A 63 0.75 5.59 5.65
C ASP A 63 0.15 6.53 6.71
N ILE A 64 0.68 6.51 7.93
CA ILE A 64 0.32 7.45 9.01
C ILE A 64 0.51 8.91 8.56
N TRP A 65 1.62 9.19 7.89
CA TRP A 65 1.90 10.54 7.39
C TRP A 65 0.89 10.97 6.32
N PHE A 66 0.49 10.08 5.41
CA PHE A 66 -0.54 10.36 4.41
C PHE A 66 -1.92 10.54 5.05
N LEU A 67 -2.28 9.74 6.05
CA LEU A 67 -3.52 9.93 6.80
C LEU A 67 -3.58 11.33 7.41
N ARG A 68 -2.50 11.78 8.06
CA ARG A 68 -2.42 13.15 8.60
C ARG A 68 -2.48 14.22 7.51
N ARG A 69 -1.79 14.03 6.37
CA ARG A 69 -1.90 14.90 5.18
C ARG A 69 -3.33 14.98 4.62
N LEU A 70 -4.13 13.94 4.85
CA LEU A 70 -5.53 13.84 4.42
C LEU A 70 -6.51 14.34 5.48
N GLY A 71 -6.05 14.95 6.59
CA GLY A 71 -6.95 15.41 7.64
C GLY A 71 -7.49 14.29 8.53
N VAL A 72 -6.92 13.08 8.43
CA VAL A 72 -7.41 11.88 9.12
C VAL A 72 -6.48 11.56 10.29
N GLU A 73 -7.03 11.46 11.50
CA GLU A 73 -6.27 11.03 12.67
C GLU A 73 -5.96 9.53 12.55
N PRO A 74 -4.68 9.11 12.57
CA PRO A 74 -4.32 7.70 12.48
C PRO A 74 -4.83 6.92 13.70
N VAL A 75 -5.32 5.69 13.48
CA VAL A 75 -5.76 4.79 14.57
C VAL A 75 -4.64 4.38 15.53
N THR A 76 -3.37 4.58 15.13
CA THR A 76 -2.19 4.42 15.98
C THR A 76 -1.08 5.35 15.50
N ASP A 77 -0.33 5.90 16.44
CA ASP A 77 0.86 6.74 16.21
C ASP A 77 2.16 6.07 16.68
N LYS A 78 2.05 4.87 17.25
CA LYS A 78 3.18 4.12 17.80
C LYS A 78 4.22 3.79 16.72
N ASP A 79 5.46 4.20 16.96
CA ASP A 79 6.64 3.83 16.17
C ASP A 79 7.72 3.23 17.08
N GLY A 80 8.37 2.16 16.63
CA GLY A 80 9.46 1.51 17.37
C GLY A 80 9.80 0.10 16.88
N PRO A 81 10.94 -0.48 17.30
CA PRO A 81 11.28 -1.87 17.00
C PRO A 81 10.32 -2.84 17.72
N GLU A 82 9.76 -3.79 16.99
CA GLU A 82 8.74 -4.71 17.50
C GLU A 82 8.85 -6.10 16.86
N PRO A 83 8.23 -7.14 17.47
CA PRO A 83 8.02 -8.43 16.81
C PRO A 83 7.32 -8.31 15.45
N ALA A 84 7.53 -9.32 14.60
CA ALA A 84 6.95 -9.41 13.25
C ALA A 84 5.43 -9.25 13.25
N GLU A 85 4.80 -9.92 14.20
CA GLU A 85 3.35 -10.02 14.35
C GLU A 85 2.76 -8.64 14.66
N LEU A 86 3.44 -7.84 15.47
CA LEU A 86 2.99 -6.48 15.80
C LEU A 86 3.22 -5.49 14.64
N ILE A 87 4.31 -5.64 13.88
CA ILE A 87 4.53 -4.84 12.67
C ILE A 87 3.45 -5.16 11.63
N ALA A 88 3.21 -6.45 11.37
CA ALA A 88 2.19 -6.90 10.42
C ALA A 88 0.79 -6.44 10.85
N GLU A 89 0.46 -6.55 12.14
CA GLU A 89 -0.83 -6.11 12.66
C GLU A 89 -1.01 -4.60 12.55
N ARG A 90 0.01 -3.79 12.88
CA ARG A 90 -0.05 -2.34 12.69
C ARG A 90 -0.24 -1.95 11.23
N MET A 91 0.52 -2.57 10.33
CA MET A 91 0.35 -2.36 8.88
C MET A 91 -1.08 -2.67 8.45
N ARG A 92 -1.62 -3.81 8.89
CA ARG A 92 -3.00 -4.22 8.60
C ARG A 92 -4.01 -3.20 9.11
N VAL A 93 -3.92 -2.80 10.37
CA VAL A 93 -4.85 -1.86 11.00
C VAL A 93 -4.84 -0.49 10.29
N ILE A 94 -3.66 0.04 9.96
CA ILE A 94 -3.54 1.32 9.25
C ILE A 94 -4.05 1.22 7.81
N GLN A 95 -3.77 0.11 7.11
CA GLN A 95 -4.26 -0.11 5.76
C GLN A 95 -5.78 -0.29 5.71
N LEU A 96 -6.38 -0.95 6.71
CA LEU A 96 -7.83 -1.03 6.86
C LEU A 96 -8.46 0.34 7.10
N GLN A 97 -7.79 1.23 7.85
CA GLN A 97 -8.24 2.62 7.96
C GLN A 97 -8.24 3.34 6.61
N ILE A 98 -7.21 3.14 5.78
CA ILE A 98 -7.15 3.72 4.42
C ILE A 98 -8.30 3.19 3.55
N ILE A 99 -8.56 1.88 3.58
CA ILE A 99 -9.69 1.27 2.87
C ILE A 99 -11.00 1.91 3.30
N HIS A 100 -11.22 2.03 4.61
CA HIS A 100 -12.44 2.65 5.14
C HIS A 100 -12.61 4.09 4.68
N GLU A 101 -11.53 4.87 4.61
CA GLU A 101 -11.58 6.25 4.12
C GLU A 101 -11.98 6.34 2.63
N VAL A 102 -11.61 5.35 1.82
CA VAL A 102 -12.02 5.26 0.41
C VAL A 102 -13.45 4.75 0.28
N GLU A 103 -13.86 3.76 1.07
CA GLU A 103 -15.24 3.24 1.09
C GLU A 103 -16.28 4.30 1.50
N ARG A 104 -15.86 5.32 2.26
CA ARG A 104 -16.71 6.46 2.63
C ARG A 104 -16.98 7.43 1.48
N CYS A 105 -16.25 7.34 0.36
CA CYS A 105 -16.53 8.15 -0.83
C CYS A 105 -17.79 7.65 -1.52
N ALA A 106 -18.82 8.50 -1.63
CA ALA A 106 -20.05 8.18 -2.33
C ALA A 106 -19.87 8.30 -3.86
N THR A 107 -18.91 9.13 -4.30
CA THR A 107 -18.64 9.41 -5.71
C THR A 107 -17.15 9.55 -5.99
N ASP A 108 -16.78 9.44 -7.27
CA ASP A 108 -15.41 9.69 -7.73
C ASP A 108 -14.94 11.13 -7.46
N ALA A 109 -15.86 12.10 -7.33
CA ALA A 109 -15.52 13.47 -6.99
C ALA A 109 -14.96 13.57 -5.57
N ASP A 110 -15.44 12.73 -4.64
CA ASP A 110 -15.01 12.73 -3.24
C ASP A 110 -13.53 12.33 -3.10
N LEU A 111 -13.01 11.51 -4.02
CA LEU A 111 -11.58 11.16 -4.08
C LEU A 111 -10.69 12.37 -4.39
N MET A 112 -11.25 13.39 -5.03
CA MET A 112 -10.51 14.53 -5.59
C MET A 112 -10.64 15.80 -4.77
N ILE A 113 -11.47 15.80 -3.71
CA ILE A 113 -11.58 16.91 -2.76
C ILE A 113 -10.24 17.05 -2.04
N GLU A 114 -9.71 18.27 -2.04
CA GLU A 114 -8.54 18.63 -1.25
C GLU A 114 -8.92 18.68 0.24
N ARG A 115 -8.20 17.92 1.07
CA ARG A 115 -8.45 17.85 2.51
C ARG A 115 -7.46 18.74 3.26
N THR A 116 -7.83 19.25 4.43
CA THR A 116 -6.92 20.03 5.28
C THR A 116 -5.95 19.08 6.01
N SER A 117 -4.66 19.40 6.00
CA SER A 117 -3.62 18.62 6.66
C SER A 117 -3.64 18.81 8.19
N LEU A 118 -3.53 17.71 8.97
CA LEU A 118 -3.32 17.77 10.43
C LEU A 118 -1.89 18.09 10.83
N LEU A 119 -0.95 18.16 9.88
CA LEU A 119 0.48 18.40 10.18
C LEU A 119 0.80 19.88 10.36
N ASP A 120 0.08 20.74 9.64
CA ASP A 120 0.45 22.14 9.43
C ASP A 120 -0.75 23.05 9.09
N ASP A 121 -1.98 22.55 9.20
CA ASP A 121 -3.22 23.28 8.88
C ASP A 121 -3.26 23.89 7.46
N THR A 122 -2.44 23.38 6.54
CA THR A 122 -2.38 23.83 5.14
C THR A 122 -3.24 22.96 4.21
N ALA A 123 -3.32 23.37 2.94
CA ALA A 123 -3.87 22.54 1.87
C ALA A 123 -3.15 21.19 1.85
N GLY A 124 -3.88 20.12 2.16
CA GLY A 124 -3.36 18.78 2.30
C GLY A 124 -3.40 18.00 0.98
N ALA A 125 -3.68 16.71 1.09
CA ALA A 125 -3.72 15.81 -0.06
C ALA A 125 -5.15 15.54 -0.55
N ARG A 126 -5.26 14.97 -1.75
CA ARG A 126 -6.49 14.38 -2.28
C ARG A 126 -6.44 12.87 -2.06
N LEU A 127 -7.54 12.27 -1.64
CA LEU A 127 -7.57 10.87 -1.22
C LEU A 127 -7.16 9.91 -2.34
N GLY A 128 -7.78 10.01 -3.53
CA GLY A 128 -7.51 9.09 -4.64
C GLY A 128 -6.02 9.06 -5.02
N PRO A 129 -5.41 10.20 -5.39
CA PRO A 129 -3.98 10.26 -5.70
C PRO A 129 -3.06 9.80 -4.56
N ALA A 130 -3.40 10.10 -3.30
CA ALA A 130 -2.62 9.65 -2.15
C ALA A 130 -2.65 8.13 -2.01
N VAL A 131 -3.82 7.50 -2.12
CA VAL A 131 -3.96 6.04 -2.01
C VAL A 131 -3.24 5.31 -3.15
N LEU A 132 -3.32 5.82 -4.38
CA LEU A 132 -2.58 5.27 -5.51
C LEU A 132 -1.06 5.42 -5.33
N HIS A 133 -0.60 6.55 -4.79
CA HIS A 133 0.81 6.74 -4.45
C HIS A 133 1.27 5.75 -3.38
N ILE A 134 0.47 5.51 -2.34
CA ILE A 134 0.77 4.52 -1.29
C ILE A 134 0.86 3.12 -1.91
N ALA A 135 -0.07 2.74 -2.78
CA ALA A 135 -0.04 1.44 -3.48
C ALA A 135 1.25 1.27 -4.31
N GLN A 136 1.65 2.30 -5.07
CA GLN A 136 2.92 2.28 -5.81
C GLN A 136 4.14 2.19 -4.86
N HIS A 137 4.10 2.90 -3.74
CA HIS A 137 5.16 2.88 -2.73
C HIS A 137 5.31 1.49 -2.08
N TYR A 138 4.20 0.77 -1.88
CA TYR A 138 4.21 -0.63 -1.45
C TYR A 138 4.93 -1.53 -2.44
N MET A 139 4.55 -1.46 -3.72
CA MET A 139 5.20 -2.28 -4.76
C MET A 139 6.70 -1.98 -4.84
N TYR A 140 7.09 -0.71 -4.83
CA TYR A 140 8.49 -0.31 -4.81
C TYR A 140 9.29 -0.97 -3.66
N HIS A 141 8.76 -0.93 -2.45
CA HIS A 141 9.43 -1.51 -1.29
C HIS A 141 9.31 -3.03 -1.21
N LEU A 142 8.25 -3.63 -1.75
CA LEU A 142 8.08 -5.07 -1.84
C LEU A 142 9.20 -5.69 -2.70
N ALA A 143 9.67 -5.02 -3.77
CA ALA A 143 10.82 -5.49 -4.54
C ALA A 143 12.09 -5.55 -3.68
N GLN A 144 12.33 -4.51 -2.88
CA GLN A 144 13.47 -4.45 -1.96
C GLN A 144 13.37 -5.54 -0.89
N ILE A 145 12.19 -5.70 -0.28
CA ILE A 145 11.93 -6.72 0.74
C ILE A 145 12.14 -8.13 0.15
N THR A 146 11.61 -8.39 -1.04
CA THR A 146 11.75 -9.67 -1.76
C THR A 146 13.21 -10.01 -2.00
N TYR A 147 13.99 -9.05 -2.51
CA TYR A 147 15.42 -9.21 -2.72
C TYR A 147 16.16 -9.54 -1.41
N LEU A 148 15.89 -8.77 -0.35
CA LEU A 148 16.50 -8.97 0.96
C LEU A 148 16.12 -10.33 1.56
N ARG A 149 14.85 -10.75 1.42
CA ARG A 149 14.39 -12.04 1.94
C ARG A 149 15.07 -13.20 1.24
N ARG A 150 15.27 -13.13 -0.09
CA ARG A 150 15.99 -14.18 -0.84
C ARG A 150 17.49 -14.26 -0.52
N ILE A 151 18.11 -13.17 -0.05
CA ILE A 151 19.48 -13.23 0.49
C ILE A 151 19.51 -14.04 1.78
N ARG A 152 18.48 -13.89 2.64
CA ARG A 152 18.37 -14.56 3.93
C ARG A 152 17.93 -16.01 3.81
N ASP A 153 17.02 -16.26 2.89
CA ASP A 153 16.46 -17.57 2.58
C ASP A 153 16.36 -17.74 1.06
N PRO A 154 17.40 -18.30 0.41
CA PRO A 154 17.41 -18.51 -1.03
C PRO A 154 16.31 -19.44 -1.56
N GLN A 155 15.73 -20.27 -0.69
CA GLN A 155 14.67 -21.23 -1.02
C GLN A 155 13.27 -20.66 -0.77
N TRP A 156 13.16 -19.50 -0.12
CA TRP A 156 11.88 -18.82 0.08
C TRP A 156 11.24 -18.48 -1.27
N LYS A 157 9.97 -18.86 -1.41
CA LYS A 157 9.16 -18.59 -2.59
C LYS A 157 8.56 -17.19 -2.47
N ALA A 158 8.97 -16.29 -3.36
CA ALA A 158 8.40 -14.97 -3.45
C ALA A 158 6.93 -15.04 -3.94
N PRO A 159 6.05 -14.12 -3.51
CA PRO A 159 4.66 -14.04 -3.95
C PRO A 159 4.58 -13.41 -5.36
N LEU A 160 5.09 -14.13 -6.36
CA LEU A 160 5.21 -13.63 -7.74
C LEU A 160 3.83 -13.49 -8.40
N ASP A 161 2.92 -14.43 -8.17
CA ASP A 161 1.58 -14.40 -8.77
C ASP A 161 0.78 -13.19 -8.27
N GLU A 162 0.84 -12.91 -6.96
CA GLU A 162 0.21 -11.73 -6.36
C GLU A 162 0.88 -10.42 -6.81
N TRP A 163 2.20 -10.44 -6.98
CA TRP A 163 2.94 -9.30 -7.52
C TRP A 163 2.49 -8.97 -8.95
N GLU A 164 2.46 -9.97 -9.83
CA GLU A 164 2.09 -9.81 -11.23
C GLU A 164 0.65 -9.29 -11.37
N ALA A 165 -0.27 -9.87 -10.59
CA ALA A 165 -1.66 -9.41 -10.52
C ALA A 165 -1.75 -7.92 -10.11
N ALA A 166 -1.00 -7.51 -9.09
CA ALA A 166 -0.97 -6.11 -8.65
C ALA A 166 -0.38 -5.17 -9.70
N THR A 167 0.70 -5.58 -10.39
CA THR A 167 1.33 -4.74 -11.42
C THR A 167 0.44 -4.57 -12.65
N HIS A 168 -0.27 -5.60 -13.11
CA HIS A 168 -1.20 -5.48 -14.24
C HIS A 168 -2.36 -4.52 -13.91
N LEU A 169 -2.93 -4.62 -12.70
CA LEU A 169 -3.99 -3.70 -12.27
C LEU A 169 -3.53 -2.24 -12.21
N ILE A 170 -2.28 -2.00 -11.80
CA ILE A 170 -1.69 -0.65 -11.79
C ILE A 170 -1.43 -0.16 -13.21
N GLU A 171 -0.87 -0.99 -14.09
CA GLU A 171 -0.58 -0.63 -15.48
C GLU A 171 -1.85 -0.26 -16.25
N ASP A 172 -2.85 -1.14 -16.21
CA ASP A 172 -4.18 -0.89 -16.79
C ASP A 172 -4.77 0.40 -16.20
N GLY A 173 -4.48 0.65 -14.91
CA GLY A 173 -4.81 1.84 -14.12
C GLY A 173 -4.28 3.18 -14.65
N VAL A 174 -3.05 3.17 -15.15
CA VAL A 174 -2.25 4.38 -15.44
C VAL A 174 -2.32 4.79 -16.91
N LEU A 175 -2.60 3.86 -17.82
CA LEU A 175 -2.68 4.12 -19.27
C LEU A 175 -4.06 4.64 -19.74
N GLU A 176 -4.98 4.92 -18.81
CA GLU A 176 -6.38 5.34 -19.07
C GLU A 176 -6.75 6.71 -18.49
#